data_AF-X1KK06-F1
#
_entry.id   AF-X1KK06-F1
#
_cell.length_a   1.000
_cell.length_b   1.000
_cell.length_c   1.000
_cell.angle_alpha   90.00
_cell.angle_beta   90.00
_cell.angle_gamma   90.00
#
_symmetry.space_group_name_H-M   'P 1'
#
loop_
_entity.id
_entity.type
_entity.pdbx_description
1 polymer ?
#
loop_
_entity_poly.entity_id
_entity_poly.type
_entity_poly.pdbx_seq_one_letter_code
_entity_poly.pdbx_strand_id
1 'polypeptide(L)'
;MKEGDKAGIIVFARQAFVESLPQSRLEFSNLLTRVNADYTNIVAALELAAANFPQKGSKKIVLLSDGNQNRKEARALLDSLTNKRIEVDILPLVSLGQEESLLEALIVPQRIKQGEELEIKVIAQSFQESSATLKLYCNNELLAKEQIKLREGQNVFIFP
;
A
#
# COMPACT_ATOMS: atom_id res chain seq x y z
N MET A 1 -10.71 24.13 10.66
CA MET A 1 -12.12 24.05 10.24
C MET A 1 -12.82 25.31 10.69
N LYS A 2 -13.67 25.90 9.84
CA LYS A 2 -14.49 27.04 10.21
C LYS A 2 -15.79 26.56 10.85
N GLU A 3 -16.48 27.47 11.53
CA GLU A 3 -17.80 27.20 12.08
C GLU A 3 -18.78 26.80 10.97
N GLY A 4 -19.49 25.68 11.16
CA GLY A 4 -20.39 25.10 10.16
C GLY A 4 -19.77 24.00 9.28
N ASP A 5 -18.44 23.84 9.28
CA ASP A 5 -17.79 22.72 8.59
C ASP A 5 -18.14 21.39 9.27
N LYS A 6 -18.18 20.32 8.48
CA LYS A 6 -18.34 18.95 8.96
C LYS A 6 -17.17 18.10 8.48
N ALA A 7 -16.66 17.25 9.36
CA ALA A 7 -15.60 16.30 9.03
C ALA A 7 -16.04 14.88 9.39
N GLY A 8 -15.62 13.93 8.57
CA GLY A 8 -15.78 12.50 8.78
C GLY A 8 -14.44 11.81 8.55
N ILE A 9 -14.35 10.55 8.96
CA ILE A 9 -13.13 9.75 8.87
C ILE A 9 -13.45 8.45 8.15
N ILE A 10 -12.62 8.12 7.17
CA ILE A 10 -12.60 6.82 6.51
C ILE A 10 -11.22 6.24 6.73
N VAL A 11 -11.18 4.98 7.16
CA VAL A 11 -9.95 4.20 7.23
C VAL A 11 -9.93 3.21 6.08
N PHE A 12 -8.74 2.92 5.56
CA PHE A 12 -8.61 2.01 4.44
C PHE A 12 -7.28 1.27 4.44
N ALA A 13 -7.32 0.08 3.84
CA ALA A 13 -6.17 -0.70 3.39
C ALA A 13 -6.67 -1.58 2.24
N ARG A 14 -6.80 -2.90 2.40
CA ARG A 14 -7.43 -3.78 1.39
C ARG A 14 -8.86 -3.34 1.03
N GLN A 15 -9.60 -2.94 2.06
CA GLN A 15 -10.98 -2.45 2.04
C GLN A 15 -11.03 -1.06 2.69
N ALA A 16 -12.11 -0.33 2.48
CA ALA A 16 -12.36 0.97 3.11
C ALA A 16 -13.60 0.92 3.98
N PHE A 17 -13.57 1.60 5.12
CA PHE A 17 -14.65 1.65 6.10
C PHE A 17 -14.86 3.07 6.62
N VAL A 18 -16.11 3.41 6.91
CA VAL A 18 -16.44 4.67 7.59
C VAL A 18 -16.17 4.50 9.08
N GLU A 19 -15.21 5.25 9.60
CA GLU A 19 -14.97 5.35 11.05
C GLU A 19 -15.92 6.38 11.68
N SER A 20 -16.12 7.51 10.98
CA SER A 20 -17.06 8.56 11.39
C SER A 20 -17.69 9.20 10.17
N LEU A 21 -19.02 9.38 10.22
CA LEU A 21 -19.73 10.21 9.24
C LEU A 21 -19.40 11.70 9.45
N PRO A 22 -19.62 12.57 8.43
CA PRO A 22 -19.41 14.00 8.55
C PRO A 22 -20.25 14.66 9.65
N GLN A 23 -19.57 15.16 10.68
CA GLN A 23 -20.17 15.84 11.83
C GLN A 23 -19.40 17.12 12.19
N SER A 24 -20.07 18.06 12.86
CA SER A 24 -19.49 19.38 13.18
C SER A 24 -18.43 19.33 14.28
N ARG A 25 -18.51 18.32 15.15
CA ARG A 25 -17.51 18.06 16.19
C ARG A 25 -16.97 16.66 16.00
N LEU A 26 -15.75 16.56 15.51
CA LEU A 26 -15.06 15.30 15.30
C LEU A 26 -14.33 14.92 16.59
N GLU A 27 -14.81 13.89 17.28
CA GLU A 27 -14.08 13.29 18.41
C GLU A 27 -13.17 12.19 17.85
N PHE A 28 -11.87 12.46 17.79
CA PHE A 28 -10.86 11.52 17.32
C PHE A 28 -9.96 11.13 18.49
N SER A 29 -10.34 10.07 19.20
CA SER A 29 -9.57 9.56 20.34
C SER A 29 -8.86 8.24 20.05
N ASN A 30 -9.51 7.32 19.32
CA ASN A 30 -8.94 6.04 18.88
C ASN A 30 -9.59 5.57 17.58
N LEU A 31 -8.80 4.94 16.70
CA LEU A 31 -9.32 4.18 15.55
C LEU A 31 -9.78 2.80 16.03
N LEU A 32 -11.08 2.55 15.97
CA LEU A 32 -11.67 1.28 16.40
C LEU A 32 -11.71 0.25 15.26
N THR A 33 -11.76 0.71 14.01
CA THR A 33 -11.83 -0.18 12.86
C THR A 33 -10.46 -0.77 12.52
N ARG A 34 -10.39 -2.11 12.49
CA ARG A 34 -9.22 -2.84 12.00
C ARG A 34 -9.33 -3.08 10.50
N VAL A 35 -8.27 -2.77 9.78
CA VAL A 35 -8.16 -3.00 8.34
C VAL A 35 -7.02 -3.99 8.04
N ASN A 36 -7.18 -4.82 7.02
CA ASN A 36 -6.13 -5.72 6.55
C ASN A 36 -5.07 -4.89 5.79
N ALA A 37 -3.90 -4.72 6.40
CA ALA A 37 -2.81 -3.86 5.92
C ALA A 37 -1.98 -4.44 4.77
N ASP A 38 -2.25 -5.67 4.32
CA ASP A 38 -1.46 -6.33 3.27
C ASP A 38 -1.65 -5.68 1.87
N TYR A 39 -2.68 -4.83 1.72
CA TYR A 39 -3.01 -4.17 0.46
C TYR A 39 -3.45 -2.73 0.68
N THR A 40 -3.33 -1.92 -0.37
CA THR A 40 -3.69 -0.50 -0.34
C THR A 40 -4.67 -0.21 -1.48
N ASN A 41 -5.91 0.10 -1.13
CA ASN A 41 -7.02 0.37 -2.06
C ASN A 41 -7.57 1.79 -1.88
N ILE A 42 -6.82 2.77 -2.37
CA ILE A 42 -7.19 4.21 -2.32
C ILE A 42 -8.51 4.46 -3.09
N VAL A 43 -8.73 3.74 -4.20
CA VAL A 43 -9.97 3.87 -5.01
C VAL A 43 -11.22 3.62 -4.18
N ALA A 44 -11.26 2.52 -3.41
CA ALA A 44 -12.42 2.23 -2.57
C ALA A 44 -12.62 3.28 -1.47
N ALA A 45 -11.54 3.83 -0.92
CA ALA A 45 -11.61 4.89 0.09
C ALA A 45 -12.20 6.18 -0.48
N LEU A 46 -11.74 6.58 -1.67
CA LEU A 46 -12.21 7.78 -2.37
C LEU A 46 -13.67 7.64 -2.83
N GLU A 47 -14.08 6.48 -3.34
CA GLU A 47 -15.48 6.19 -3.68
C GLU A 47 -16.39 6.29 -2.46
N LEU A 48 -15.96 5.68 -1.34
CA LEU A 48 -16.71 5.73 -0.08
C LEU A 48 -16.79 7.16 0.48
N ALA A 49 -15.71 7.93 0.40
CA ALA A 49 -15.71 9.33 0.82
C ALA A 49 -16.68 10.17 -0.01
N ALA A 50 -16.66 10.00 -1.33
CA ALA A 50 -17.55 10.70 -2.24
C ALA A 50 -19.04 10.40 -1.96
N ALA A 51 -19.35 9.17 -1.56
CA ALA A 51 -20.71 8.74 -1.23
C ALA A 51 -21.22 9.28 0.12
N ASN A 52 -20.33 9.63 1.05
CA ASN A 52 -20.69 10.06 2.42
C ASN A 52 -20.73 11.58 2.61
N PHE A 53 -20.46 12.38 1.58
CA PHE A 53 -20.61 13.83 1.69
C PHE A 53 -22.07 14.24 1.90
N PRO A 54 -22.33 15.26 2.75
CA PRO A 54 -23.64 15.91 2.80
C PRO A 54 -24.04 16.50 1.43
N GLN A 55 -25.34 16.66 1.20
CA GLN A 55 -25.86 17.19 -0.07
C GLN A 55 -25.46 18.65 -0.33
N LYS A 56 -25.23 19.44 0.71
CA LYS A 56 -24.90 20.87 0.65
C LYS A 56 -23.47 21.12 1.13
N GLY A 57 -22.84 22.15 0.57
CA GLY A 57 -21.50 22.61 0.93
C GLY A 57 -20.43 22.17 -0.07
N SER A 58 -19.27 22.82 0.01
CA SER A 58 -18.08 22.41 -0.73
C SER A 58 -17.53 21.09 -0.19
N LYS A 59 -17.06 20.22 -1.09
CA LYS A 59 -16.62 18.86 -0.76
C LYS A 59 -15.11 18.78 -0.94
N LYS A 60 -14.40 18.41 0.13
CA LYS A 60 -12.96 18.22 0.13
C LYS A 60 -12.61 16.90 0.82
N ILE A 61 -11.75 16.13 0.17
CA ILE A 61 -11.12 14.92 0.71
C ILE A 61 -9.65 15.26 0.97
N VAL A 62 -9.15 14.91 2.16
CA VAL A 62 -7.70 14.94 2.44
C VAL A 62 -7.24 13.50 2.58
N LEU A 63 -6.41 13.04 1.66
CA LEU A 63 -5.87 11.69 1.61
C LEU A 63 -4.53 11.64 2.33
N LEU A 64 -4.43 10.82 3.38
CA LEU A 64 -3.18 10.51 4.07
C LEU A 64 -2.71 9.14 3.59
N SER A 65 -1.66 9.10 2.77
CA SER A 65 -1.11 7.87 2.20
C SER A 65 0.29 8.10 1.65
N ASP A 66 1.09 7.04 1.59
CA ASP A 66 2.37 6.99 0.87
C ASP A 66 2.20 6.90 -0.67
N GLY A 67 0.97 6.71 -1.16
CA GLY A 67 0.65 6.69 -2.59
C GLY A 67 0.86 5.33 -3.28
N ASN A 68 1.29 4.29 -2.56
CA ASN A 68 1.58 2.97 -3.11
C ASN A 68 0.32 2.11 -3.29
N GLN A 69 -0.58 2.52 -4.19
CA GLN A 69 -1.75 1.73 -4.54
C GLN A 69 -1.37 0.47 -5.33
N ASN A 70 -1.87 -0.69 -4.89
CA ASN A 70 -1.51 -1.99 -5.47
C ASN A 70 -2.69 -2.82 -6.00
N ARG A 71 -3.88 -2.22 -6.15
CA ARG A 71 -5.10 -2.94 -6.62
C ARG A 71 -5.76 -2.42 -7.90
N LYS A 72 -5.72 -1.12 -8.18
CA LYS A 72 -6.48 -0.49 -9.28
C LYS A 72 -5.78 0.79 -9.76
N GLU A 73 -6.16 1.33 -10.92
CA GLU A 73 -5.73 2.66 -11.35
C GLU A 73 -6.61 3.76 -10.73
N ALA A 74 -6.00 4.76 -10.06
CA ALA A 74 -6.73 5.87 -9.43
C ALA A 74 -7.12 7.00 -10.39
N ARG A 75 -6.51 7.08 -11.59
CA ARG A 75 -6.64 8.25 -12.49
C ARG A 75 -8.08 8.50 -12.94
N ALA A 76 -8.76 7.47 -13.45
CA ALA A 76 -10.15 7.59 -13.91
C ALA A 76 -11.11 8.02 -12.79
N LEU A 77 -10.81 7.69 -11.54
CA LEU A 77 -11.60 8.12 -10.39
C LEU A 77 -11.40 9.61 -10.08
N LEU A 78 -10.17 10.12 -10.15
CA LEU A 78 -9.88 11.54 -9.90
C LEU A 78 -10.61 12.46 -10.89
N ASP A 79 -10.68 12.06 -12.16
CA ASP A 79 -11.47 12.79 -13.17
C ASP A 79 -12.96 12.81 -12.81
N SER A 80 -13.50 11.67 -12.34
CA SER A 80 -14.89 11.57 -11.88
C SER A 80 -15.17 12.46 -10.66
N LEU A 81 -14.25 12.52 -9.70
CA LEU A 81 -14.38 13.36 -8.51
C LEU A 81 -14.32 14.86 -8.85
N THR A 82 -13.42 15.24 -9.75
CA THR A 82 -13.29 16.61 -10.24
C THR A 82 -14.58 17.07 -10.94
N ASN A 83 -15.16 16.22 -11.79
CA ASN A 83 -16.46 16.49 -12.43
C ASN A 83 -17.60 16.66 -11.42
N LYS A 84 -17.51 16.00 -10.26
CA LYS A 84 -18.44 16.16 -9.13
C LYS A 84 -18.12 17.35 -8.22
N ARG A 85 -17.13 18.18 -8.57
CA ARG A 85 -16.63 19.31 -7.77
C ARG A 85 -16.18 18.88 -6.36
N ILE A 86 -15.52 17.72 -6.27
CA ILE A 86 -14.90 17.22 -5.05
C ILE A 86 -13.39 17.47 -5.18
N GLU A 87 -12.84 18.30 -4.31
CA GLU A 87 -11.40 18.53 -4.23
C GLU A 87 -10.73 17.38 -3.47
N VAL A 88 -9.56 16.94 -3.95
CA VAL A 88 -8.76 15.90 -3.29
C VAL A 88 -7.36 16.47 -3.05
N ASP A 89 -7.04 16.73 -1.79
CA ASP A 89 -5.70 17.10 -1.35
C ASP A 89 -4.98 15.86 -0.84
N ILE A 90 -3.68 15.73 -1.12
CA ILE A 90 -2.87 14.59 -0.67
C ILE A 90 -1.86 15.10 0.35
N LEU A 91 -1.88 14.51 1.54
CA LEU A 91 -0.83 14.64 2.53
C LEU A 91 0.03 13.36 2.48
N PRO A 92 1.21 13.40 1.83
CA PRO A 92 2.05 12.22 1.69
C PRO A 92 2.55 11.77 3.06
N LEU A 93 2.30 10.50 3.40
CA LEU A 93 2.94 9.86 4.54
C LEU A 93 4.29 9.37 4.05
N VAL A 94 5.33 10.17 4.26
CA VAL A 94 6.70 9.76 3.96
C VAL A 94 7.05 8.69 4.98
N SER A 95 7.16 7.44 4.53
CA SER A 95 7.87 6.42 5.28
C SER A 95 9.29 6.95 5.47
N LEU A 96 9.66 7.30 6.71
CA LEU A 96 11.06 7.45 7.04
C LEU A 96 11.62 6.03 6.96
N GLY A 97 12.07 5.66 5.76
CA GLY A 97 12.47 4.31 5.35
C GLY A 97 13.63 3.80 6.18
N GLN A 98 13.33 3.31 7.38
CA GLN A 98 14.31 2.72 8.24
C GLN A 98 14.47 1.22 7.98
N GLU A 99 13.75 0.61 7.04
CA GLU A 99 13.92 -0.81 6.68
C GLU A 99 13.18 -1.19 5.38
N GLU A 100 13.31 -0.36 4.34
CA GLU A 100 12.68 -0.66 3.04
C GLU A 100 13.59 -1.53 2.17
N SER A 101 13.02 -2.62 1.65
CA SER A 101 13.67 -3.54 0.71
C SER A 101 12.67 -4.00 -0.35
N LEU A 102 13.12 -4.07 -1.59
CA LEU A 102 12.33 -4.40 -2.77
C LEU A 102 12.93 -5.62 -3.48
N LEU A 103 12.08 -6.54 -3.92
CA LEU A 103 12.47 -7.61 -4.84
C LEU A 103 12.44 -7.05 -6.28
N GLU A 104 13.60 -6.89 -6.91
CA GLU A 104 13.69 -6.36 -8.28
C GLU A 104 13.43 -7.45 -9.32
N ALA A 105 14.01 -8.64 -9.13
CA ALA A 105 13.85 -9.74 -10.07
C ALA A 105 14.02 -11.12 -9.41
N LEU A 106 13.30 -12.09 -9.97
CA LEU A 106 13.48 -13.51 -9.73
C LEU A 106 13.75 -14.19 -11.08
N ILE A 107 14.95 -14.71 -11.26
CA ILE A 107 15.38 -15.34 -12.51
C ILE A 107 15.45 -16.85 -12.27
N VAL A 108 14.60 -17.58 -12.97
CA VAL A 108 14.49 -19.04 -12.90
C VAL A 108 14.77 -19.61 -14.30
N PRO A 109 15.68 -20.59 -14.45
CA PRO A 109 15.90 -21.29 -15.70
C PRO A 109 14.61 -21.94 -16.22
N GLN A 110 14.28 -21.74 -17.50
CA GLN A 110 13.07 -22.33 -18.10
C GLN A 110 13.22 -23.84 -18.36
N ARG A 111 14.45 -24.33 -18.51
CA ARG A 111 14.79 -25.73 -18.74
C ARG A 111 16.11 -26.02 -18.05
N ILE A 112 16.15 -27.14 -17.33
CA ILE A 112 17.38 -27.71 -16.76
C ILE A 112 17.57 -29.08 -17.39
N LYS A 113 18.82 -29.54 -17.56
CA LYS A 113 19.04 -30.94 -17.90
C LYS A 113 18.87 -31.80 -16.65
N GLN A 114 18.45 -33.03 -16.87
CA GLN A 114 18.37 -34.01 -15.79
C GLN A 114 19.76 -34.21 -15.17
N GLY A 115 19.89 -33.91 -13.88
CA GLY A 115 21.16 -33.98 -13.14
C GLY A 115 21.91 -32.65 -12.99
N GLU A 116 21.43 -31.55 -13.56
CA GLU A 116 21.91 -30.20 -13.24
C GLU A 116 21.18 -29.62 -12.02
N GLU A 117 21.88 -28.85 -11.19
CA GLU A 117 21.29 -28.09 -10.09
C GLU A 117 20.50 -26.89 -10.62
N LEU A 118 19.38 -26.57 -9.97
CA LEU A 118 18.51 -25.47 -10.37
C LEU A 118 18.96 -24.19 -9.68
N GLU A 119 19.74 -23.36 -10.36
CA GLU A 119 20.12 -22.06 -9.80
C GLU A 119 19.01 -21.03 -9.98
N ILE A 120 18.39 -20.60 -8.88
CA ILE A 120 17.42 -19.51 -8.85
C ILE A 120 18.12 -18.24 -8.37
N LYS A 121 18.17 -17.23 -9.23
CA LYS A 121 18.80 -15.94 -8.91
C LYS A 121 17.76 -14.93 -8.45
N VAL A 122 17.99 -14.36 -7.29
CA VAL A 122 17.17 -13.32 -6.67
C VAL A 122 17.93 -12.00 -6.67
N ILE A 123 17.32 -10.94 -7.20
CA ILE A 123 17.86 -9.59 -7.17
C ILE A 123 16.95 -8.74 -6.28
N ALA A 124 17.52 -8.13 -5.26
CA ALA A 124 16.81 -7.29 -4.30
C ALA A 124 17.53 -5.94 -4.11
N GLN A 125 16.78 -4.86 -4.00
CA GLN A 125 17.28 -3.53 -3.67
C GLN A 125 16.96 -3.25 -2.20
N SER A 126 17.91 -2.73 -1.44
CA SER A 126 17.67 -2.25 -0.08
C SER A 126 18.04 -0.78 0.05
N PHE A 127 17.25 -0.03 0.82
CA PHE A 127 17.53 1.37 1.09
C PHE A 127 18.57 1.56 2.20
N GLN A 128 18.78 0.55 3.05
CA GLN A 128 19.82 0.54 4.07
C GLN A 128 20.29 -0.90 4.37
N GLU A 129 21.35 -1.03 5.16
CA GLU A 129 21.75 -2.35 5.67
C GLU A 129 20.70 -2.89 6.66
N SER A 130 20.25 -4.13 6.44
CA SER A 130 19.24 -4.77 7.28
C SER A 130 19.38 -6.30 7.25
N SER A 131 18.78 -6.97 8.23
CA SER A 131 18.67 -8.44 8.22
C SER A 131 17.28 -8.85 7.75
N ALA A 132 17.20 -9.80 6.83
CA ALA A 132 15.94 -10.27 6.26
C ALA A 132 15.88 -11.80 6.21
N THR A 133 14.68 -12.34 5.99
CA THR A 133 14.48 -13.76 5.71
C THR A 133 13.94 -13.92 4.30
N LEU A 134 14.71 -14.58 3.44
CA LEU A 134 14.30 -14.91 2.09
C LEU A 134 13.62 -16.28 2.09
N LYS A 135 12.40 -16.37 1.56
CA LYS A 135 11.62 -17.61 1.48
C LYS A 135 11.21 -17.86 0.03
N LEU A 136 11.57 -19.03 -0.48
CA LEU A 136 11.21 -19.48 -1.82
C LEU A 136 10.05 -20.46 -1.74
N TYR A 137 8.99 -20.21 -2.52
CA TYR A 137 7.83 -21.07 -2.59
C TYR A 137 7.62 -21.59 -4.02
N CYS A 138 7.21 -22.85 -4.16
CA CYS A 138 6.73 -23.43 -5.41
C CYS A 138 5.39 -24.10 -5.14
N ASN A 139 4.34 -23.74 -5.90
CA ASN A 139 2.99 -24.27 -5.71
C ASN A 139 2.51 -24.22 -4.24
N ASN A 140 2.83 -23.11 -3.55
CA ASN A 140 2.56 -22.86 -2.13
C ASN A 140 3.33 -23.74 -1.13
N GLU A 141 4.24 -24.60 -1.59
CA GLU A 141 5.17 -25.34 -0.76
C GLU A 141 6.45 -24.52 -0.56
N LEU A 142 6.94 -24.44 0.69
CA LEU A 142 8.19 -23.77 1.00
C LEU A 142 9.36 -24.65 0.56
N LEU A 143 10.07 -24.22 -0.48
CA LEU A 143 11.24 -24.93 -1.00
C LEU A 143 12.51 -24.59 -0.22
N ALA A 144 12.71 -23.29 0.09
CA ALA A 144 13.91 -22.83 0.77
C ALA A 144 13.61 -21.64 1.69
N LYS A 145 14.41 -21.51 2.76
CA LYS A 145 14.34 -20.40 3.71
C LYS A 145 15.74 -20.08 4.23
N GLU A 146 16.20 -18.86 4.00
CA GLU A 146 17.51 -18.40 4.45
C GLU A 146 17.43 -17.05 5.16
N GLN A 147 18.26 -16.90 6.19
CA GLN A 147 18.54 -15.59 6.77
C GLN A 147 19.63 -14.92 5.94
N ILE A 148 19.33 -13.72 5.46
CA ILE A 148 20.22 -12.94 4.61
C ILE A 148 20.50 -11.59 5.25
N LYS A 149 21.67 -11.02 4.94
CA LYS A 149 21.96 -9.62 5.19
C LYS A 149 21.83 -8.86 3.87
N LEU A 150 20.99 -7.85 3.89
CA LEU A 150 20.85 -6.90 2.80
C LEU A 150 21.81 -5.75 3.05
N ARG A 151 22.59 -5.39 2.04
CA ARG A 151 23.40 -4.17 2.01
C ARG A 151 22.60 -3.06 1.35
N GLU A 152 22.89 -1.81 1.68
CA GLU A 152 22.35 -0.68 0.93
C GLU A 152 22.70 -0.83 -0.56
N GLY A 153 21.72 -0.60 -1.43
CA GLY A 153 21.85 -0.83 -2.87
C GLY A 153 21.37 -2.22 -3.30
N GLN A 154 21.93 -2.69 -4.41
CA GLN A 154 21.52 -3.94 -5.06
C GLN A 154 22.21 -5.15 -4.42
N ASN A 155 21.44 -6.21 -4.18
CA ASN A 155 21.85 -7.47 -3.57
C ASN A 155 21.45 -8.62 -4.49
N VAL A 156 22.34 -9.61 -4.61
CA VAL A 156 22.12 -10.80 -5.45
C VAL A 156 22.29 -12.05 -4.60
N PHE A 157 21.27 -12.90 -4.60
CA PHE A 157 21.27 -14.20 -3.92
C PHE A 157 21.04 -15.31 -4.94
N ILE A 158 21.64 -16.48 -4.72
CA ILE A 158 21.48 -17.66 -5.58
C ILE A 158 21.03 -18.81 -4.68
N PHE A 159 19.90 -19.42 -5.01
CA PHE A 159 19.44 -20.66 -4.40
C PHE A 159 19.76 -21.85 -5.31
N PRO A 160 20.29 -22.95 -4.76
CA PRO A 160 20.37 -24.24 -5.44
C PRO A 160 19.03 -25.00 -5.44
#